data_AF-A0A5C6T9R9-F1
#
_entry.id   AF-A0A5C6T9R9-F1
#
_cell.length_a   1.000
_cell.length_b   1.000
_cell.length_c   1.000
_cell.angle_alpha   90.00
_cell.angle_beta   90.00
_cell.angle_gamma   90.00
#
_symmetry.space_group_name_H-M   'P 1'
#
loop_
_entity.id
_entity.type
_entity.pdbx_description
1 polymer ?
#
loop_
_entity_poly.entity_id
_entity_poly.type
_entity_poly.pdbx_seq_one_letter_code
_entity_poly.pdbx_strand_id
1 'polypeptide(L)'
;GAGPVGLTAAAALSQDGHSVTVLEKHPDLQAQGGTLTVQPAAARTYTHIGLGAALEAISITGHGLHFWSYKDSSGPIGVVSYGNMKAFMNERPAVQRMAYDASIAAGVTVSFDCHVIGLGQNALPVRLWTADGREYTADLIIAADGIKSKIQRMIYPDRDVGPVPTREFIFQSQVPHDILISDDRVAPYLAPNTPTAHWVPAMMDYGLPPAQGNINASWTMPGDPDELRDMFKAFPVPQRAYLEHVSKCTKWRIAIAAEIPKWIGKSSRVILSAMPTTSAGMLLIKPKLTILSIVAEELRRLIYGLRCMLSALRQCYTRKLRYLFKRPTFSFLTPGLDSMYSPFQ
;
A
#
# COMPACT_ATOMS: atom_id res chain seq x y z
N GLY A 1 4.24 -14.77 -0.79
CA GLY A 1 2.94 -14.09 -0.71
C GLY A 1 2.55 -13.62 -2.09
N ALA A 2 1.40 -14.04 -2.59
CA ALA A 2 0.86 -13.72 -3.90
C ALA A 2 -0.03 -12.46 -3.88
N GLY A 3 0.29 -11.46 -3.05
CA GLY A 3 -0.31 -10.13 -3.18
C GLY A 3 0.25 -9.36 -4.39
N PRO A 4 -0.29 -8.18 -4.71
CA PRO A 4 0.18 -7.36 -5.85
C PRO A 4 1.70 -7.16 -5.87
N VAL A 5 2.30 -6.96 -4.69
CA VAL A 5 3.75 -6.84 -4.50
C VAL A 5 4.52 -8.05 -4.96
N GLY A 6 4.16 -9.22 -4.41
CA GLY A 6 4.92 -10.45 -4.59
C GLY A 6 4.80 -10.95 -6.02
N LEU A 7 3.60 -10.84 -6.60
CA LEU A 7 3.36 -11.22 -8.00
C LEU A 7 4.07 -10.27 -8.97
N THR A 8 4.01 -8.96 -8.75
CA THR A 8 4.73 -8.01 -9.62
C THR A 8 6.23 -8.22 -9.56
N ALA A 9 6.79 -8.47 -8.38
CA ALA A 9 8.21 -8.80 -8.23
C ALA A 9 8.55 -10.14 -8.91
N ALA A 10 7.68 -11.15 -8.78
CA ALA A 10 7.89 -12.45 -9.39
C ALA A 10 7.90 -12.37 -10.93
N ALA A 11 6.94 -11.67 -11.53
CA ALA A 11 6.90 -11.42 -12.96
C ALA A 11 8.18 -10.72 -13.45
N ALA A 12 8.60 -9.64 -12.79
CA ALA A 12 9.81 -8.90 -13.16
C ALA A 12 11.08 -9.76 -13.07
N LEU A 13 11.26 -10.50 -11.98
CA LEU A 13 12.41 -11.39 -11.79
C LEU A 13 12.44 -12.52 -12.82
N SER A 14 11.28 -13.09 -13.14
CA SER A 14 11.18 -14.17 -14.13
C SER A 14 11.47 -13.65 -15.55
N GLN A 15 11.02 -12.44 -15.89
CA GLN A 15 11.37 -11.76 -17.15
C GLN A 15 12.88 -11.49 -17.26
N ASP A 16 13.55 -11.22 -16.14
CA ASP A 16 15.02 -11.07 -16.08
C ASP A 16 15.77 -12.42 -16.13
N GLY A 17 15.06 -13.55 -16.28
CA GLY A 17 15.64 -14.89 -16.46
C GLY A 17 15.86 -15.68 -15.17
N HIS A 18 15.29 -15.25 -14.04
CA HIS A 18 15.38 -15.99 -12.78
C HIS A 18 14.28 -17.05 -12.66
N SER A 19 14.61 -18.19 -12.03
CA SER A 19 13.59 -19.17 -11.63
C SER A 19 12.88 -18.68 -10.36
N VAL A 20 11.56 -18.52 -10.41
CA VAL A 20 10.78 -17.94 -9.32
C VAL A 20 9.63 -18.84 -8.89
N THR A 21 9.56 -19.10 -7.58
CA THR A 21 8.44 -19.75 -6.92
C THR A 21 7.80 -18.80 -5.90
N VAL A 22 6.48 -18.62 -5.98
CA VAL A 22 5.68 -17.83 -5.05
C VAL A 22 4.87 -18.77 -4.16
N LEU A 23 5.06 -18.66 -2.84
CA LEU A 23 4.26 -19.39 -1.85
C LEU A 23 3.17 -18.46 -1.29
N GLU A 24 1.91 -18.88 -1.36
CA GLU A 24 0.74 -18.15 -0.86
C GLU A 24 -0.06 -19.02 0.10
N LYS A 25 -0.42 -18.47 1.26
CA LYS A 25 -1.15 -19.19 2.31
C LYS A 25 -2.64 -19.34 2.00
N HIS A 26 -3.22 -18.46 1.20
CA HIS A 26 -4.61 -18.57 0.80
C HIS A 26 -4.76 -19.63 -0.30
N PRO A 27 -5.92 -20.29 -0.40
CA PRO A 27 -6.15 -21.33 -1.42
C PRO A 27 -6.23 -20.77 -2.84
N ASP A 28 -6.55 -19.47 -2.97
CA ASP A 28 -6.72 -18.80 -4.25
C ASP A 28 -6.38 -17.30 -4.17
N LEU A 29 -6.37 -16.64 -5.33
CA LEU A 29 -6.37 -15.19 -5.44
C LEU A 29 -7.57 -14.59 -4.69
N GLN A 30 -7.36 -13.40 -4.12
CA GLN A 30 -8.37 -12.80 -3.25
C GLN A 30 -9.47 -12.17 -4.11
N ALA A 31 -10.70 -12.66 -3.97
CA ALA A 31 -11.87 -12.11 -4.69
C ALA A 31 -12.35 -10.76 -4.11
N GLN A 32 -11.93 -10.43 -2.88
CA GLN A 32 -12.35 -9.22 -2.18
C GLN A 32 -11.15 -8.33 -1.86
N GLY A 33 -11.35 -7.02 -1.98
CA GLY A 33 -10.39 -6.01 -1.57
C GLY A 33 -10.86 -4.63 -1.96
N GLY A 34 -10.52 -3.63 -1.13
CA GLY A 34 -10.86 -2.23 -1.41
C GLY A 34 -10.11 -1.65 -2.59
N THR A 35 -10.42 -0.39 -2.89
CA THR A 35 -9.76 0.39 -3.92
C THR A 35 -8.26 0.56 -3.63
N LEU A 36 -7.46 0.53 -4.68
CA LEU A 36 -6.03 0.78 -4.68
C LEU A 36 -5.73 1.84 -5.75
N THR A 37 -4.96 2.86 -5.38
CA THR A 37 -4.41 3.82 -6.33
C THR A 37 -2.94 3.53 -6.56
N VAL A 38 -2.57 3.18 -7.79
CA VAL A 38 -1.19 3.09 -8.23
C VAL A 38 -0.72 4.49 -8.62
N GLN A 39 0.09 5.09 -7.76
CA GLN A 39 0.65 6.44 -7.97
C GLN A 39 1.66 6.46 -9.12
N PRO A 40 1.94 7.64 -9.72
CA PRO A 40 2.87 7.79 -10.84
C PRO A 40 4.20 7.05 -10.73
N ALA A 41 4.81 7.06 -9.54
CA ALA A 41 6.09 6.39 -9.32
C ALA A 41 6.01 4.87 -9.52
N ALA A 42 4.95 4.24 -9.03
CA ALA A 42 4.72 2.81 -9.20
C ALA A 42 4.19 2.49 -10.61
N ALA A 43 3.35 3.36 -11.17
CA ALA A 43 2.83 3.22 -12.53
C ALA A 43 3.95 3.13 -13.56
N ARG A 44 4.98 3.99 -13.45
CA ARG A 44 6.18 3.91 -14.28
C ARG A 44 6.85 2.54 -14.22
N THR A 45 6.82 1.88 -13.07
CA THR A 45 7.46 0.58 -12.97
C THR A 45 6.64 -0.54 -13.58
N TYR A 46 5.32 -0.50 -13.49
CA TYR A 46 4.47 -1.38 -14.30
C TYR A 46 4.74 -1.19 -15.78
N THR A 47 4.90 0.05 -16.27
CA THR A 47 5.32 0.32 -17.65
C THR A 47 6.68 -0.30 -17.97
N HIS A 48 7.67 -0.16 -17.09
CA HIS A 48 9.02 -0.68 -17.31
C HIS A 48 9.06 -2.20 -17.47
N ILE A 49 8.19 -2.93 -16.76
CA ILE A 49 8.08 -4.40 -16.84
C ILE A 49 7.02 -4.87 -17.88
N GLY A 50 6.60 -3.97 -18.78
CA GLY A 50 5.66 -4.28 -19.86
C GLY A 50 4.19 -4.38 -19.45
N LEU A 51 3.83 -4.09 -18.20
CA LEU A 51 2.46 -4.16 -17.68
C LEU A 51 1.71 -2.82 -17.69
N GLY A 52 2.30 -1.77 -18.26
CA GLY A 52 1.69 -0.42 -18.28
C GLY A 52 0.34 -0.39 -18.99
N ALA A 53 0.24 -1.00 -20.18
CA ALA A 53 -1.01 -1.06 -20.94
C ALA A 53 -2.07 -1.93 -20.24
N ALA A 54 -1.65 -3.07 -19.67
CA ALA A 54 -2.55 -3.93 -18.90
C ALA A 54 -3.11 -3.22 -17.67
N LEU A 55 -2.26 -2.47 -16.95
CA LEU A 55 -2.68 -1.65 -15.82
C LEU A 55 -3.68 -0.58 -16.28
N GLU A 56 -3.37 0.20 -17.32
CA GLU A 56 -4.26 1.24 -17.83
C GLU A 56 -5.63 0.69 -18.26
N ALA A 57 -5.67 -0.48 -18.91
CA ALA A 57 -6.90 -1.12 -19.37
C ALA A 57 -7.87 -1.52 -18.25
N ILE A 58 -7.37 -1.79 -17.04
CA ILE A 58 -8.19 -2.14 -15.88
C ILE A 58 -8.48 -0.96 -14.95
N SER A 59 -7.99 0.23 -15.28
CA SER A 59 -7.96 1.40 -14.38
C SER A 59 -8.87 2.53 -14.80
N ILE A 60 -9.28 3.32 -13.80
CA ILE A 60 -9.63 4.72 -14.02
C ILE A 60 -8.33 5.55 -13.95
N THR A 61 -8.09 6.35 -14.98
CA THR A 61 -6.89 7.19 -15.07
C THR A 61 -7.11 8.51 -14.33
N GLY A 62 -6.23 8.80 -13.36
CA GLY A 62 -6.20 10.06 -12.62
C GLY A 62 -5.07 10.97 -13.09
N HIS A 63 -5.37 12.26 -13.25
CA HIS A 63 -4.43 13.30 -13.71
C HIS A 63 -3.94 14.25 -12.60
N GLY A 64 -4.47 14.11 -11.38
CA GLY A 64 -4.08 14.90 -10.23
C GLY A 64 -4.88 14.55 -8.98
N LEU A 65 -4.59 15.26 -7.90
CA LEU A 65 -5.35 15.22 -6.65
C LEU A 65 -5.98 16.58 -6.42
N HIS A 66 -7.27 16.57 -6.08
CA HIS A 66 -8.03 17.74 -5.70
C HIS A 66 -8.38 17.63 -4.22
N PHE A 67 -7.92 18.59 -3.45
CA PHE A 67 -8.18 18.69 -2.02
C PHE A 67 -9.35 19.63 -1.82
N TRP A 68 -10.38 19.15 -1.12
CA TRP A 68 -11.59 19.91 -0.84
C TRP A 68 -11.69 20.19 0.65
N SER A 69 -12.27 21.33 1.00
CA SER A 69 -12.64 21.61 2.38
C SER A 69 -13.84 20.74 2.76
N TYR A 70 -13.84 20.19 3.98
CA TYR A 70 -15.03 19.52 4.51
C TYR A 70 -16.15 20.51 4.88
N LYS A 71 -15.86 21.82 4.93
CA LYS A 71 -16.84 22.87 5.26
C LYS A 71 -17.49 23.49 4.03
N ASP A 72 -16.86 23.35 2.88
CA ASP A 72 -17.24 24.07 1.67
C ASP A 72 -17.00 23.22 0.42
N SER A 73 -18.01 23.16 -0.44
CA SER A 73 -17.99 22.48 -1.74
C SER A 73 -17.93 23.43 -2.94
N SER A 74 -17.57 24.71 -2.72
CA SER A 74 -17.43 25.72 -3.78
C SER A 74 -16.29 25.44 -4.76
N GLY A 75 -15.27 24.68 -4.33
CA GLY A 75 -14.13 24.30 -5.15
C GLY A 75 -13.02 23.62 -4.35
N PRO A 76 -12.01 23.06 -5.04
CA PRO A 76 -10.84 22.53 -4.36
C PRO A 76 -10.02 23.67 -3.73
N ILE A 77 -9.61 23.49 -2.48
CA ILE A 77 -8.67 24.37 -1.76
C ILE A 77 -7.21 24.11 -2.17
N GLY A 78 -6.95 23.02 -2.90
CA GLY A 78 -5.64 22.70 -3.41
C GLY A 78 -5.72 21.69 -4.56
N VAL A 79 -4.82 21.86 -5.53
CA VAL A 79 -4.72 20.96 -6.68
C VAL A 79 -3.27 20.56 -6.87
N VAL A 80 -3.02 19.25 -6.90
CA VAL A 80 -1.72 18.67 -7.25
C VAL A 80 -1.87 18.01 -8.61
N SER A 81 -1.31 18.64 -9.64
CA SER A 81 -1.26 18.05 -10.98
C SER A 81 -0.17 16.98 -11.05
N TYR A 82 -0.47 15.88 -11.74
CA TYR A 82 0.55 14.89 -12.11
C TYR A 82 1.28 15.24 -13.42
N GLY A 83 0.91 16.34 -14.08
CA GLY A 83 1.44 16.70 -15.40
C GLY A 83 1.17 15.61 -16.42
N ASN A 84 2.23 15.16 -17.11
CA ASN A 84 2.15 14.05 -18.08
C ASN A 84 2.15 12.66 -17.42
N MET A 85 2.27 12.59 -16.09
CA MET A 85 2.20 11.32 -15.38
C MET A 85 0.76 10.94 -15.07
N LYS A 86 0.51 9.63 -15.01
CA LYS A 86 -0.81 9.06 -14.69
C LYS A 86 -0.78 8.35 -13.35
N ALA A 87 -1.85 8.52 -12.58
CA ALA A 87 -2.21 7.59 -11.52
C ALA A 87 -3.30 6.65 -12.01
N PHE A 88 -3.34 5.45 -11.47
CA PHE A 88 -4.27 4.41 -11.90
C PHE A 88 -5.07 3.90 -10.72
N MET A 89 -6.37 4.13 -10.75
CA MET A 89 -7.30 3.79 -9.68
C MET A 89 -8.00 2.48 -10.06
N ASN A 90 -7.92 1.50 -9.16
CA ASN A 90 -8.30 0.13 -9.43
C ASN A 90 -8.90 -0.53 -8.21
N GLU A 91 -9.56 -1.67 -8.42
CA GLU A 91 -9.78 -2.62 -7.34
C GLU A 91 -8.51 -3.43 -7.10
N ARG A 92 -8.15 -3.66 -5.83
CA ARG A 92 -6.97 -4.44 -5.48
C ARG A 92 -6.95 -5.84 -6.09
N PRO A 93 -8.08 -6.60 -6.11
CA PRO A 93 -8.15 -7.90 -6.80
C PRO A 93 -7.78 -7.83 -8.28
N ALA A 94 -8.17 -6.78 -9.00
CA ALA A 94 -7.86 -6.62 -10.42
C ALA A 94 -6.35 -6.47 -10.65
N VAL A 95 -5.67 -5.65 -9.86
CA VAL A 95 -4.21 -5.50 -9.92
C VAL A 95 -3.49 -6.80 -9.52
N GLN A 96 -4.02 -7.54 -8.53
CA GLN A 96 -3.49 -8.84 -8.14
C GLN A 96 -3.60 -9.86 -9.28
N ARG A 97 -4.78 -9.96 -9.92
CA ARG A 97 -5.02 -10.85 -11.06
C ARG A 97 -4.11 -10.51 -12.24
N MET A 98 -4.03 -9.25 -12.63
CA MET A 98 -3.13 -8.80 -13.70
C MET A 98 -1.68 -9.21 -13.43
N ALA A 99 -1.19 -9.00 -12.21
CA ALA A 99 0.17 -9.39 -11.83
C ALA A 99 0.36 -10.92 -11.78
N TYR A 100 -0.69 -11.67 -11.41
CA TYR A 100 -0.69 -13.13 -11.45
C TYR A 100 -0.58 -13.64 -12.88
N ASP A 101 -1.43 -13.16 -13.79
CA ASP A 101 -1.43 -13.57 -15.19
C ASP A 101 -0.08 -13.29 -15.85
N ALA A 102 0.51 -12.12 -15.55
CA ALA A 102 1.86 -11.76 -15.98
C ALA A 102 2.94 -12.69 -15.41
N SER A 103 2.80 -13.12 -14.15
CA SER A 103 3.73 -14.05 -13.52
C SER A 103 3.67 -15.42 -14.20
N ILE A 104 2.47 -15.95 -14.42
CA ILE A 104 2.28 -17.24 -15.09
C ILE A 104 2.81 -17.20 -16.52
N ALA A 105 2.52 -16.13 -17.27
CA ALA A 105 3.05 -15.94 -18.62
C ALA A 105 4.59 -15.88 -18.66
N ALA A 106 5.21 -15.39 -17.59
CA ALA A 106 6.67 -15.33 -17.44
C ALA A 106 7.30 -16.64 -16.92
N GLY A 107 6.50 -17.69 -16.66
CA GLY A 107 6.99 -18.98 -16.18
C GLY A 107 7.13 -19.12 -14.65
N VAL A 108 6.56 -18.19 -13.88
CA VAL A 108 6.58 -18.26 -12.41
C VAL A 108 5.73 -19.43 -11.93
N THR A 109 6.24 -20.20 -10.97
CA THR A 109 5.45 -21.20 -10.24
C THR A 109 4.75 -20.54 -9.05
N VAL A 110 3.42 -20.60 -8.99
CA VAL A 110 2.65 -20.09 -7.84
C VAL A 110 2.00 -21.26 -7.11
N SER A 111 2.34 -21.44 -5.84
CA SER A 111 1.78 -22.47 -4.96
C SER A 111 0.87 -21.83 -3.93
N PHE A 112 -0.44 -22.08 -4.08
CA PHE A 112 -1.46 -21.71 -3.09
C PHE A 112 -1.54 -22.74 -1.96
N ASP A 113 -2.32 -22.41 -0.93
CA ASP A 113 -2.49 -23.20 0.30
C ASP A 113 -1.15 -23.56 1.00
N CYS A 114 -0.15 -22.70 0.81
CA CYS A 114 1.23 -22.93 1.19
C CYS A 114 1.60 -22.06 2.40
N HIS A 115 1.40 -22.62 3.59
CA HIS A 115 1.64 -21.94 4.86
C HIS A 115 3.09 -22.04 5.29
N VAL A 116 3.90 -21.01 5.06
CA VAL A 116 5.27 -20.93 5.58
C VAL A 116 5.26 -20.79 7.11
N ILE A 117 5.97 -21.70 7.78
CA ILE A 117 6.08 -21.80 9.26
C ILE A 117 7.52 -21.78 9.78
N GLY A 118 8.52 -21.91 8.91
CA GLY A 118 9.93 -21.85 9.31
C GLY A 118 10.81 -21.15 8.29
N LEU A 119 11.93 -20.62 8.77
CA LEU A 119 12.95 -19.92 7.98
C LEU A 119 14.36 -20.35 8.42
N GLY A 120 15.13 -20.91 7.49
CA GLY A 120 16.54 -21.23 7.64
C GLY A 120 17.40 -20.21 6.91
N GLN A 121 18.01 -19.27 7.63
CA GLN A 121 18.77 -18.16 7.05
C GLN A 121 20.25 -18.13 7.47
N ASN A 122 20.75 -19.13 8.20
CA ASN A 122 22.13 -19.14 8.72
C ASN A 122 23.12 -19.85 7.78
N ALA A 123 22.63 -20.54 6.76
CA ALA A 123 23.42 -21.23 5.75
C ALA A 123 22.82 -20.97 4.36
N LEU A 124 23.62 -21.23 3.31
CA LEU A 124 23.17 -21.23 1.93
C LEU A 124 23.02 -22.66 1.41
N PRO A 125 22.00 -22.95 0.57
CA PRO A 125 20.90 -22.05 0.19
C PRO A 125 19.99 -21.73 1.40
N VAL A 126 19.28 -20.59 1.34
CA VAL A 126 18.28 -20.27 2.37
C VAL A 126 17.07 -21.17 2.21
N ARG A 127 16.38 -21.46 3.32
CA ARG A 127 15.32 -22.47 3.39
C ARG A 127 14.03 -21.91 3.98
N LEU A 128 12.91 -22.41 3.47
CA LEU A 128 11.58 -22.23 4.06
C LEU A 128 10.97 -23.60 4.33
N TRP A 129 10.28 -23.74 5.45
CA TRP A 129 9.48 -24.91 5.77
C TRP A 129 8.01 -24.53 5.82
N THR A 130 7.15 -25.37 5.27
CA THR A 130 5.71 -25.16 5.20
C THR A 130 4.96 -26.14 6.10
N ALA A 131 3.74 -25.79 6.47
CA ALA A 131 2.94 -26.55 7.45
C ALA A 131 2.60 -27.98 6.98
N ASP A 132 2.61 -28.22 5.68
CA ASP A 132 2.44 -29.53 5.05
C ASP A 132 3.73 -30.36 5.04
N GLY A 133 4.80 -29.89 5.69
CA GLY A 133 6.08 -30.60 5.83
C GLY A 133 7.03 -30.44 4.64
N ARG A 134 6.67 -29.66 3.61
CA ARG A 134 7.57 -29.41 2.48
C ARG A 134 8.68 -28.44 2.86
N GLU A 135 9.81 -28.61 2.19
CA GLU A 135 10.96 -27.73 2.27
C GLU A 135 11.20 -27.07 0.90
N TYR A 136 11.46 -25.77 0.92
CA TYR A 136 11.85 -25.00 -0.26
C TYR A 136 13.22 -24.38 -0.03
N THR A 137 14.10 -24.48 -1.02
CA THR A 137 15.44 -23.86 -1.01
C THR A 137 15.53 -22.78 -2.09
N ALA A 138 16.27 -21.71 -1.82
CA ALA A 138 16.50 -20.64 -2.78
C ALA A 138 17.83 -19.91 -2.54
N ASP A 139 18.32 -19.22 -3.58
CA ASP A 139 19.44 -18.28 -3.44
C ASP A 139 19.01 -16.98 -2.75
N LEU A 140 17.72 -16.63 -2.87
CA LEU A 140 17.12 -15.41 -2.33
C LEU A 140 15.66 -15.66 -1.95
N ILE A 141 15.27 -15.19 -0.76
CA ILE A 141 13.87 -15.13 -0.32
C ILE A 141 13.41 -13.67 -0.32
N ILE A 142 12.30 -13.37 -1.00
CA ILE A 142 11.59 -12.09 -0.91
C ILE A 142 10.32 -12.30 -0.09
N ALA A 143 10.32 -11.77 1.12
CA ALA A 143 9.19 -11.82 2.03
C ALA A 143 8.20 -10.69 1.72
N ALA A 144 7.26 -10.98 0.82
CA ALA A 144 6.10 -10.14 0.51
C ALA A 144 4.81 -10.67 1.17
N ASP A 145 4.89 -11.01 2.47
CA ASP A 145 3.82 -11.63 3.26
C ASP A 145 2.98 -10.63 4.09
N GLY A 146 3.11 -9.35 3.78
CA GLY A 146 2.25 -8.26 4.27
C GLY A 146 2.58 -7.80 5.69
N ILE A 147 1.77 -6.88 6.22
CA ILE A 147 2.03 -6.20 7.50
C ILE A 147 2.02 -7.17 8.72
N LYS A 148 1.41 -8.35 8.59
CA LYS A 148 1.46 -9.42 9.61
C LYS A 148 2.56 -10.45 9.30
N SER A 149 3.65 -10.00 8.69
CA SER A 149 4.72 -10.85 8.18
C SER A 149 5.21 -11.84 9.25
N LYS A 150 5.12 -13.13 8.92
CA LYS A 150 5.70 -14.20 9.76
C LYS A 150 7.21 -14.23 9.58
N ILE A 151 7.69 -13.97 8.37
CA ILE A 151 9.12 -13.94 8.07
C ILE A 151 9.82 -12.81 8.86
N GLN A 152 9.19 -11.63 8.96
CA GLN A 152 9.71 -10.53 9.78
C GLN A 152 9.89 -10.93 11.25
N ARG A 153 8.92 -11.65 11.83
CA ARG A 153 9.00 -12.19 13.20
C ARG A 153 10.12 -13.22 13.36
N MET A 154 10.35 -14.06 12.34
CA MET A 154 11.46 -15.03 12.35
C MET A 154 12.85 -14.37 12.24
N ILE A 155 12.94 -13.21 11.56
CA ILE A 155 14.19 -12.43 11.48
C ILE A 155 14.47 -11.72 12.82
N TYR A 156 13.42 -11.29 13.52
CA TYR A 156 13.49 -10.54 14.77
C TYR A 156 12.73 -11.24 15.92
N PRO A 157 13.18 -12.41 16.39
CA PRO A 157 12.45 -13.19 17.41
C PRO A 157 12.37 -12.47 18.76
N ASP A 158 13.37 -11.64 19.08
CA ASP A 158 13.47 -10.93 20.37
C ASP A 158 12.85 -9.53 20.33
N ARG A 159 12.01 -9.22 19.34
CA ARG A 159 11.39 -7.91 19.16
C ARG A 159 9.91 -8.04 18.82
N ASP A 160 9.11 -7.13 19.38
CA ASP A 160 7.76 -6.94 18.87
C ASP A 160 7.82 -6.20 17.54
N VAL A 161 7.60 -6.94 16.46
CA VAL A 161 7.51 -6.45 15.09
C VAL A 161 6.08 -6.53 14.54
N GLY A 162 5.09 -6.63 15.43
CA GLY A 162 3.68 -6.62 15.07
C GLY A 162 3.22 -5.27 14.46
N PRO A 163 2.10 -5.25 13.72
CA PRO A 163 1.47 -4.01 13.31
C PRO A 163 1.13 -3.14 14.54
N VAL A 164 1.46 -1.85 14.46
CA VAL A 164 1.12 -0.87 15.50
C VAL A 164 -0.20 -0.21 15.10
N PRO A 165 -1.29 -0.40 15.88
CA PRO A 165 -2.57 0.24 15.59
C PRO A 165 -2.44 1.75 15.70
N THR A 166 -3.12 2.45 14.82
CA THR A 166 -3.33 3.88 14.98
C THR A 166 -4.75 4.15 15.52
N ARG A 167 -5.11 5.42 15.70
CA ARG A 167 -6.42 5.84 16.22
C ARG A 167 -7.48 5.95 15.12
N GLU A 168 -7.02 5.99 13.87
CA GLU A 168 -7.79 6.26 12.69
C GLU A 168 -8.42 4.99 12.12
N PHE A 169 -9.59 5.19 11.53
CA PHE A 169 -10.34 4.17 10.83
C PHE A 169 -10.76 4.67 9.46
N ILE A 170 -10.85 3.76 8.51
CA ILE A 170 -11.36 4.04 7.18
C ILE A 170 -12.64 3.27 7.00
N PHE A 171 -13.70 3.99 6.65
CA PHE A 171 -14.89 3.36 6.11
C PHE A 171 -14.72 3.17 4.61
N GLN A 172 -15.02 1.97 4.15
CA GLN A 172 -15.09 1.68 2.73
C GLN A 172 -16.51 1.29 2.37
N SER A 173 -17.02 1.93 1.33
CA SER A 173 -18.34 1.68 0.76
C SER A 173 -18.21 1.68 -0.76
N GLN A 174 -19.15 1.03 -1.42
CA GLN A 174 -19.31 1.08 -2.86
C GLN A 174 -20.77 1.40 -3.14
N VAL A 175 -20.99 2.37 -4.01
CA VAL A 175 -22.32 2.70 -4.53
C VAL A 175 -22.27 2.53 -6.05
N PRO A 176 -23.23 1.80 -6.65
CA PRO A 176 -23.35 1.69 -8.10
C PRO A 176 -23.35 3.05 -8.80
N HIS A 177 -22.61 3.13 -9.90
CA HIS A 177 -22.40 4.39 -10.62
C HIS A 177 -23.71 4.96 -11.19
N ASP A 178 -24.58 4.10 -11.71
CA ASP A 178 -25.91 4.43 -12.24
C ASP A 178 -26.82 5.11 -11.19
N ILE A 179 -26.74 4.68 -9.93
CA ILE A 179 -27.45 5.32 -8.82
C ILE A 179 -26.91 6.73 -8.60
N LEU A 180 -25.59 6.90 -8.57
CA LEU A 180 -24.98 8.20 -8.28
C LEU A 180 -25.19 9.24 -9.38
N ILE A 181 -25.18 8.84 -10.66
CA ILE A 181 -25.46 9.76 -11.77
C ILE A 181 -26.93 10.14 -11.89
N SER A 182 -27.82 9.40 -11.24
CA SER A 182 -29.27 9.69 -11.19
C SER A 182 -29.64 10.66 -10.05
N ASP A 183 -28.70 11.00 -9.18
CA ASP A 183 -28.89 11.95 -8.09
C ASP A 183 -28.27 13.31 -8.45
N ASP A 184 -29.10 14.31 -8.73
CA ASP A 184 -28.68 15.66 -9.13
C ASP A 184 -27.74 16.34 -8.12
N ARG A 185 -27.73 15.87 -6.85
CA ARG A 185 -26.84 16.39 -5.80
C ARG A 185 -25.41 15.87 -5.92
N VAL A 186 -25.21 14.73 -6.59
CA VAL A 186 -23.91 14.04 -6.73
C VAL A 186 -23.43 14.02 -8.18
N ALA A 187 -24.34 13.87 -9.14
CA ALA A 187 -24.04 13.71 -10.57
C ALA A 187 -23.09 14.78 -11.15
N PRO A 188 -23.18 16.08 -10.81
CA PRO A 188 -22.24 17.09 -11.29
C PRO A 188 -20.78 16.78 -10.92
N TYR A 189 -20.57 16.11 -9.79
CA TYR A 189 -19.27 15.71 -9.28
C TYR A 189 -18.74 14.40 -9.90
N LEU A 190 -19.48 13.77 -10.80
CA LEU A 190 -19.06 12.53 -11.48
C LEU A 190 -18.94 12.68 -13.00
N ALA A 191 -19.31 13.84 -13.54
CA ALA A 191 -19.27 14.10 -14.97
C ALA A 191 -17.84 13.99 -15.53
N PRO A 192 -17.69 13.62 -16.82
CA PRO A 192 -16.39 13.60 -17.48
C PRO A 192 -15.65 14.93 -17.34
N ASN A 193 -14.35 14.88 -17.07
CA ASN A 193 -13.49 16.04 -16.80
C ASN A 193 -13.86 16.84 -15.53
N THR A 194 -14.77 16.35 -14.69
CA THR A 194 -14.88 16.89 -13.35
C THR A 194 -13.69 16.39 -12.53
N PRO A 195 -12.94 17.28 -11.86
CA PRO A 195 -11.79 16.91 -11.04
C PRO A 195 -12.12 16.05 -9.79
N THR A 196 -13.35 15.57 -9.68
CA THR A 196 -13.81 14.66 -8.63
C THR A 196 -14.11 13.32 -9.28
N ALA A 197 -13.23 12.35 -9.09
CA ALA A 197 -13.64 10.97 -9.18
C ALA A 197 -13.01 10.25 -8.00
N HIS A 198 -13.85 9.50 -7.28
CA HIS A 198 -13.60 8.80 -6.02
C HIS A 198 -13.77 9.63 -4.75
N TRP A 199 -15.03 9.69 -4.31
CA TRP A 199 -15.39 9.90 -2.92
C TRP A 199 -15.13 8.62 -2.15
N VAL A 200 -13.94 8.49 -1.55
CA VAL A 200 -13.80 7.58 -0.40
C VAL A 200 -14.10 8.44 0.82
N PRO A 201 -15.17 8.19 1.58
CA PRO A 201 -15.33 8.79 2.90
C PRO A 201 -14.22 8.26 3.82
N ALA A 202 -13.03 8.83 3.67
CA ALA A 202 -11.88 8.54 4.51
C ALA A 202 -11.91 9.53 5.66
N MET A 203 -12.31 9.06 6.84
CA MET A 203 -11.99 9.82 8.05
C MET A 203 -10.48 9.68 8.28
N MET A 204 -9.77 10.80 8.15
CA MET A 204 -8.39 10.94 8.60
C MET A 204 -8.39 12.02 9.70
N ASP A 205 -8.72 11.56 10.91
CA ASP A 205 -8.64 12.26 12.20
C ASP A 205 -9.38 13.63 12.36
N TYR A 206 -10.43 13.63 13.20
CA TYR A 206 -10.98 14.82 13.86
C TYR A 206 -11.20 14.56 15.36
N GLY A 207 -10.18 14.08 16.08
CA GLY A 207 -10.21 14.06 17.54
C GLY A 207 -11.15 13.01 18.15
N LEU A 208 -11.46 11.94 17.43
CA LEU A 208 -12.21 10.81 18.00
C LEU A 208 -11.47 10.24 19.23
N PRO A 209 -12.19 9.78 20.27
CA PRO A 209 -11.58 9.06 21.38
C PRO A 209 -10.84 7.82 20.86
N PRO A 210 -9.75 7.38 21.53
CA PRO A 210 -8.98 6.24 21.07
C PRO A 210 -9.89 5.01 21.05
N ALA A 211 -9.99 4.36 19.89
CA ALA A 211 -10.78 3.14 19.81
C ALA A 211 -10.16 2.05 20.70
N GLN A 212 -11.01 1.50 21.57
CA GLN A 212 -10.70 0.33 22.39
C GLN A 212 -10.84 -0.94 21.53
N GLY A 213 -9.95 -1.91 21.72
CA GLY A 213 -10.03 -3.23 21.08
C GLY A 213 -8.76 -3.69 20.37
N ASN A 214 -8.59 -5.02 20.27
CA ASN A 214 -7.50 -5.68 19.56
C ASN A 214 -7.62 -5.47 18.04
N ILE A 215 -6.48 -5.36 17.33
CA ILE A 215 -6.44 -5.50 15.87
C ILE A 215 -6.63 -7.00 15.52
N ASN A 216 -7.80 -7.55 15.83
CA ASN A 216 -8.06 -8.95 15.60
C ASN A 216 -8.23 -9.21 14.11
N ALA A 217 -7.33 -10.05 13.58
CA ALA A 217 -7.34 -10.84 12.34
C ALA A 217 -7.94 -10.24 11.05
N SER A 218 -9.16 -9.73 11.06
CA SER A 218 -9.84 -9.11 9.93
C SER A 218 -9.51 -7.63 9.83
N TRP A 219 -8.86 -7.23 8.74
CA TRP A 219 -8.69 -5.81 8.37
C TRP A 219 -10.03 -5.14 8.02
N THR A 220 -11.09 -5.95 7.90
CA THR A 220 -12.39 -5.58 7.37
C THR A 220 -13.43 -6.01 8.38
N MET A 221 -13.81 -5.11 9.27
CA MET A 221 -14.98 -5.34 10.12
C MET A 221 -16.23 -4.88 9.36
N PRO A 222 -17.39 -5.54 9.54
CA PRO A 222 -18.66 -4.95 9.13
C PRO A 222 -18.77 -3.54 9.71
N GLY A 223 -19.05 -2.56 8.86
CA GLY A 223 -19.32 -1.19 9.28
C GLY A 223 -20.82 -0.95 9.34
N ASP A 224 -21.22 0.03 10.15
CA ASP A 224 -22.59 0.51 10.21
C ASP A 224 -22.76 1.75 9.30
N PRO A 225 -23.60 1.70 8.24
CA PRO A 225 -23.89 2.86 7.41
C PRO A 225 -24.48 4.05 8.17
N ASP A 226 -25.23 3.82 9.26
CA ASP A 226 -25.83 4.89 10.04
C ASP A 226 -24.78 5.60 10.92
N GLU A 227 -23.85 4.83 11.52
CA GLU A 227 -22.65 5.39 12.14
C GLU A 227 -21.89 6.28 11.14
N LEU A 228 -21.69 5.78 9.92
CA LEU A 228 -21.00 6.51 8.86
C LEU A 228 -21.71 7.83 8.50
N ARG A 229 -23.04 7.81 8.35
CA ARG A 229 -23.85 9.01 8.05
C ARG A 229 -23.80 10.02 9.18
N ASP A 230 -23.97 9.59 10.43
CA ASP A 230 -23.92 10.49 11.59
C ASP A 230 -22.54 11.16 11.70
N MET A 231 -21.48 10.39 11.48
CA MET A 231 -20.10 10.86 11.54
C MET A 231 -19.78 11.95 10.51
N PHE A 232 -20.42 11.90 9.34
CA PHE A 232 -20.22 12.85 8.24
C PHE A 232 -21.39 13.83 8.05
N LYS A 233 -22.32 13.96 9.01
CA LYS A 233 -23.52 14.82 8.87
C LYS A 233 -23.24 16.30 8.64
N ALA A 234 -22.06 16.78 9.02
CA ALA A 234 -21.63 18.17 8.84
C ALA A 234 -20.95 18.43 7.47
N PHE A 235 -20.69 17.40 6.67
CA PHE A 235 -20.05 17.55 5.36
C PHE A 235 -21.02 18.16 4.34
N PRO A 236 -20.56 18.72 3.21
CA PRO A 236 -21.44 19.35 2.23
C PRO A 236 -22.42 18.36 1.58
N VAL A 237 -23.45 18.92 0.91
CA VAL A 237 -24.57 18.15 0.34
C VAL A 237 -24.12 16.98 -0.55
N PRO A 238 -23.16 17.11 -1.48
CA PRO A 238 -22.78 16.01 -2.37
C PRO A 238 -22.26 14.78 -1.64
N GLN A 239 -21.47 14.98 -0.58
CA GLN A 239 -20.92 13.90 0.24
C GLN A 239 -22.03 13.20 1.04
N ARG A 240 -22.95 13.97 1.63
CA ARG A 240 -24.08 13.39 2.37
C ARG A 240 -25.02 12.62 1.44
N ALA A 241 -25.30 13.16 0.25
CA ALA A 241 -26.11 12.50 -0.77
C ALA A 241 -25.48 11.17 -1.22
N TYR A 242 -24.15 11.11 -1.44
CA TYR A 242 -23.45 9.84 -1.66
C TYR A 242 -23.67 8.85 -0.50
N LEU A 243 -23.54 9.32 0.75
CA LEU A 243 -23.69 8.49 1.95
C LEU A 243 -25.13 7.99 2.17
N GLU A 244 -26.15 8.70 1.70
CA GLU A 244 -27.53 8.24 1.72
C GLU A 244 -27.68 6.93 0.91
N HIS A 245 -26.98 6.79 -0.23
CA HIS A 245 -27.00 5.60 -1.06
C HIS A 245 -26.15 4.43 -0.55
N VAL A 246 -25.36 4.62 0.50
CA VAL A 246 -24.53 3.56 1.09
C VAL A 246 -25.39 2.57 1.87
N SER A 247 -25.65 1.40 1.29
CA SER A 247 -26.40 0.32 1.96
C SER A 247 -25.52 -0.60 2.81
N LYS A 248 -24.22 -0.68 2.48
CA LYS A 248 -23.24 -1.50 3.20
C LYS A 248 -21.90 -0.76 3.24
N CYS A 249 -21.20 -0.86 4.36
CA CYS A 249 -19.84 -0.39 4.48
C CYS A 249 -18.99 -1.36 5.32
N THR A 250 -17.68 -1.20 5.24
CA THR A 250 -16.73 -1.90 6.10
C THR A 250 -15.89 -0.88 6.84
N LYS A 251 -15.44 -1.22 8.04
CA LYS A 251 -14.64 -0.36 8.91
C LYS A 251 -13.26 -0.99 9.11
N TRP A 252 -12.23 -0.26 8.71
CA TRP A 252 -10.85 -0.72 8.67
C TRP A 252 -10.03 0.09 9.66
N ARG A 253 -9.36 -0.57 10.61
CA ARG A 253 -8.41 0.11 11.48
C ARG A 253 -7.11 0.34 10.75
N ILE A 254 -6.60 1.57 10.77
CA ILE A 254 -5.27 1.85 10.25
C ILE A 254 -4.23 1.29 11.22
N ALA A 255 -3.21 0.65 10.67
CA ALA A 255 -2.04 0.22 11.42
C ALA A 255 -0.80 0.51 10.59
N ILE A 256 0.28 0.88 11.26
CA ILE A 256 1.58 1.05 10.65
C ILE A 256 2.44 -0.18 10.93
N ALA A 257 3.34 -0.52 10.00
CA ALA A 257 4.32 -1.56 10.27
C ALA A 257 5.24 -1.12 11.41
N ALA A 258 5.66 -2.06 12.26
CA ALA A 258 6.67 -1.79 13.28
C ALA A 258 7.97 -1.27 12.63
N GLU A 259 8.62 -0.33 13.32
CA GLU A 259 9.94 0.14 12.91
C GLU A 259 10.96 -0.97 13.14
N ILE A 260 11.63 -1.39 12.06
CA ILE A 260 12.68 -2.41 12.09
C ILE A 260 14.04 -1.80 11.70
N PRO A 261 15.15 -2.26 12.29
CA PRO A 261 16.47 -1.69 11.98
C PRO A 261 16.92 -1.94 10.55
N LYS A 262 16.56 -3.09 9.98
CA LYS A 262 16.97 -3.53 8.64
C LYS A 262 15.82 -4.29 7.98
N TRP A 263 15.81 -4.24 6.66
CA TRP A 263 14.85 -4.96 5.83
C TRP A 263 15.47 -6.22 5.22
N ILE A 264 16.61 -6.65 5.75
CA ILE A 264 17.36 -7.81 5.31
C ILE A 264 17.62 -8.73 6.50
N GLY A 265 17.54 -10.03 6.25
CA GLY A 265 17.90 -11.08 7.20
C GLY A 265 19.42 -11.20 7.41
N LYS A 266 19.82 -12.08 8.32
CA LYS A 266 21.22 -12.26 8.75
C LYS A 266 22.16 -12.65 7.61
N SER A 267 21.70 -13.52 6.69
CA SER A 267 22.49 -13.93 5.51
C SER A 267 22.53 -12.90 4.38
N SER A 268 21.77 -11.80 4.48
CA SER A 268 21.50 -10.90 3.34
C SER A 268 20.84 -11.59 2.12
N ARG A 269 20.34 -12.83 2.29
CA ARG A 269 19.57 -13.58 1.28
C ARG A 269 18.08 -13.68 1.62
N VAL A 270 17.62 -12.92 2.60
CA VAL A 270 16.21 -12.78 2.93
C VAL A 270 15.91 -11.29 2.94
N ILE A 271 15.02 -10.83 2.08
CA ILE A 271 14.65 -9.42 1.94
C ILE A 271 13.18 -9.28 2.31
N LEU A 272 12.87 -8.39 3.25
CA LEU A 272 11.50 -7.98 3.57
C LEU A 272 11.04 -6.99 2.51
N SER A 273 9.83 -7.18 1.99
CA SER A 273 9.23 -6.32 0.99
C SER A 273 7.79 -5.98 1.38
N ALA A 274 7.45 -4.69 1.29
CA ALA A 274 6.14 -4.20 1.66
C ALA A 274 5.63 -3.21 0.60
N MET A 275 4.32 -3.19 0.41
CA MET A 275 3.63 -2.05 -0.19
C MET A 275 3.30 -1.07 0.93
N PRO A 276 3.75 0.18 0.88
CA PRO A 276 3.11 1.20 1.69
C PRO A 276 1.67 1.37 1.15
N THR A 277 0.67 0.87 1.87
CA THR A 277 -0.71 1.24 1.62
C THR A 277 -0.96 2.58 2.31
N THR A 278 -0.79 3.68 1.59
CA THR A 278 -1.35 4.96 2.00
C THR A 278 -2.80 4.98 1.52
N SER A 279 -3.68 4.40 2.33
CA SER A 279 -5.11 4.48 2.11
C SER A 279 -5.54 5.94 2.30
N ALA A 280 -6.06 6.54 1.22
CA ALA A 280 -6.54 7.92 1.11
C ALA A 280 -5.50 9.01 1.44
N GLY A 281 -5.04 9.76 0.44
CA GLY A 281 -4.45 11.11 0.64
C GLY A 281 -3.14 11.23 1.44
N MET A 282 -2.63 10.18 2.10
CA MET A 282 -1.40 10.27 2.89
C MET A 282 -0.20 10.28 1.94
N LEU A 283 0.22 11.48 1.59
CA LEU A 283 1.38 11.79 0.79
C LEU A 283 2.66 11.57 1.62
N LEU A 284 2.94 10.32 2.04
CA LEU A 284 4.31 9.97 2.40
C LEU A 284 5.10 9.80 1.11
N ILE A 285 5.52 10.94 0.52
CA ILE A 285 6.60 10.99 -0.46
C ILE A 285 7.88 10.58 0.27
N LYS A 286 8.09 9.27 0.39
CA LYS A 286 9.43 8.70 0.46
C LYS A 286 9.66 8.03 -0.90
N PRO A 287 10.29 8.71 -1.86
CA PRO A 287 10.49 8.22 -3.22
C PRO A 287 11.38 6.96 -3.29
N LYS A 288 11.91 6.49 -2.16
CA LYS A 288 12.72 5.28 -2.04
C LYS A 288 11.95 4.00 -1.69
N LEU A 289 10.63 4.06 -1.44
CA LEU A 289 9.86 2.93 -0.89
C LEU A 289 9.00 2.16 -1.90
N THR A 290 9.08 2.45 -3.20
CA THR A 290 8.39 1.60 -4.20
C THR A 290 9.11 0.25 -4.32
N ILE A 291 8.35 -0.84 -4.27
CA ILE A 291 8.86 -2.23 -4.37
C ILE A 291 9.84 -2.43 -5.50
N LEU A 292 9.61 -1.83 -6.67
CA LEU A 292 10.53 -2.00 -7.77
C LEU A 292 11.67 -1.00 -7.77
N SER A 293 11.64 0.10 -7.00
CA SER A 293 12.85 0.89 -6.74
C SER A 293 13.72 0.22 -5.69
N ILE A 294 13.14 -0.46 -4.70
CA ILE A 294 13.90 -1.27 -3.74
C ILE A 294 14.39 -2.54 -4.43
N VAL A 295 13.55 -3.25 -5.18
CA VAL A 295 13.94 -4.46 -5.91
C VAL A 295 14.87 -4.10 -7.06
N ALA A 296 14.67 -3.03 -7.84
CA ALA A 296 15.65 -2.65 -8.87
C ALA A 296 16.90 -1.98 -8.30
N GLU A 297 16.86 -1.27 -7.16
CA GLU A 297 18.07 -0.71 -6.55
C GLU A 297 18.80 -1.72 -5.67
N GLU A 298 18.12 -2.65 -5.01
CA GLU A 298 18.72 -3.79 -4.31
C GLU A 298 19.11 -4.91 -5.28
N LEU A 299 18.39 -5.17 -6.37
CA LEU A 299 18.89 -5.99 -7.49
C LEU A 299 20.02 -5.27 -8.19
N ARG A 300 19.97 -3.95 -8.43
CA ARG A 300 21.17 -3.23 -8.90
C ARG A 300 22.28 -3.33 -7.90
N ARG A 301 22.07 -3.27 -6.57
CA ARG A 301 23.11 -3.41 -5.53
C ARG A 301 23.51 -4.86 -5.25
N LEU A 302 22.69 -5.85 -5.59
CA LEU A 302 23.02 -7.28 -5.53
C LEU A 302 23.75 -7.68 -6.80
N ILE A 303 23.37 -7.18 -7.97
CA ILE A 303 24.04 -7.36 -9.25
C ILE A 303 25.33 -6.53 -9.29
N TYR A 304 25.32 -5.27 -8.86
CA TYR A 304 26.54 -4.48 -8.58
C TYR A 304 27.30 -5.09 -7.41
N GLY A 305 26.65 -5.59 -6.37
CA GLY A 305 27.32 -6.16 -5.19
C GLY A 305 27.94 -7.52 -5.47
N LEU A 306 27.39 -8.30 -6.40
CA LEU A 306 27.96 -9.55 -6.92
C LEU A 306 29.07 -9.24 -7.95
N ARG A 307 28.87 -8.27 -8.85
CA ARG A 307 29.94 -7.77 -9.75
C ARG A 307 31.07 -7.10 -8.99
N CYS A 308 30.78 -6.35 -7.93
CA CYS A 308 31.72 -5.72 -7.03
C CYS A 308 32.28 -6.70 -6.01
N MET A 309 31.59 -7.75 -5.56
CA MET A 309 32.22 -8.80 -4.73
C MET A 309 33.22 -9.61 -5.55
N LEU A 310 32.94 -9.84 -6.84
CA LEU A 310 33.88 -10.47 -7.76
C LEU A 310 35.02 -9.53 -8.20
N SER A 311 34.78 -8.21 -8.26
CA SER A 311 35.84 -7.22 -8.58
C SER A 311 36.61 -6.69 -7.36
N ALA A 312 36.03 -6.71 -6.16
CA ALA A 312 36.59 -6.13 -4.92
C ALA A 312 37.31 -7.17 -4.04
N LEU A 313 37.69 -8.31 -4.62
CA LEU A 313 38.96 -8.98 -4.27
C LEU A 313 40.19 -8.17 -4.76
N ARG A 314 40.00 -7.02 -5.41
CA ARG A 314 41.03 -6.00 -5.63
C ARG A 314 40.48 -4.59 -5.33
N GLN A 315 41.12 -3.95 -4.35
CA GLN A 315 41.18 -2.50 -4.08
C GLN A 315 40.08 -1.81 -3.23
N CYS A 316 40.55 -1.48 -2.03
CA CYS A 316 40.33 -0.35 -1.12
C CYS A 316 39.52 0.92 -1.52
N TYR A 317 38.83 1.44 -0.48
CA TYR A 317 38.67 2.84 -0.02
C TYR A 317 37.36 3.67 -0.23
N THR A 318 36.55 3.71 0.85
CA THR A 318 36.05 4.85 1.71
C THR A 318 35.14 6.03 1.24
N ARG A 319 34.03 6.21 2.02
CA ARG A 319 33.40 7.44 2.62
C ARG A 319 32.64 8.51 1.77
N LYS A 320 31.33 8.70 2.05
CA LYS A 320 30.67 9.84 2.77
C LYS A 320 29.17 9.97 2.41
N LEU A 321 28.29 10.15 3.40
CA LEU A 321 27.16 11.11 3.46
C LEU A 321 26.32 10.90 4.74
N ARG A 322 26.77 11.53 5.83
CA ARG A 322 25.94 11.88 7.01
C ARG A 322 25.83 13.39 6.99
N TYR A 323 24.68 13.93 6.61
CA TYR A 323 24.19 15.28 6.98
C TYR A 323 22.82 15.45 6.32
N LEU A 324 21.74 15.23 7.09
CA LEU A 324 20.38 15.74 6.83
C LEU A 324 19.32 15.34 7.90
N PHE A 325 19.72 14.82 9.07
CA PHE A 325 18.79 14.58 10.17
C PHE A 325 19.11 15.51 11.34
N LYS A 326 18.46 16.67 11.35
CA LYS A 326 18.09 17.48 12.55
C LYS A 326 17.43 18.78 12.08
N ARG A 327 16.11 18.74 11.88
CA ARG A 327 15.16 19.80 12.28
C ARG A 327 13.71 19.30 12.08
N PRO A 328 12.76 19.72 12.93
CA PRO A 328 11.37 19.29 12.87
C PRO A 328 10.67 19.91 11.66
N THR A 329 9.87 19.09 10.98
CA THR A 329 8.97 19.51 9.90
C THR A 329 7.98 20.56 10.40
N PHE A 330 7.97 21.69 9.72
CA PHE A 330 6.99 22.76 9.86
C PHE A 330 5.57 22.23 9.60
N SER A 331 4.67 22.52 10.54
CA SER A 331 3.22 22.43 10.39
C SER A 331 2.75 23.60 9.52
N PHE A 332 2.07 23.32 8.42
CA PHE A 332 1.23 24.31 7.74
C PHE A 332 -0.20 24.06 8.23
N LEU A 333 -0.69 24.90 9.14
CA LEU A 333 -2.08 25.33 9.34
C LEU A 333 -2.22 26.01 10.72
N THR A 334 -1.97 27.32 10.78
CA THR A 334 -2.72 28.25 11.66
C THR A 334 -2.44 29.69 11.24
N PRO A 335 -3.48 30.43 10.82
CA PRO A 335 -3.59 31.83 11.15
C PRO A 335 -4.82 32.07 12.04
N GLY A 336 -4.57 32.60 13.23
CA GLY A 336 -5.50 33.43 14.00
C GLY A 336 -6.82 32.80 14.46
N LEU A 337 -6.84 32.31 15.70
CA LEU A 337 -8.03 32.35 16.55
C LEU A 337 -7.64 33.08 17.83
N ASP A 338 -7.55 34.40 17.74
CA ASP A 338 -7.67 35.27 18.90
C ASP A 338 -9.16 35.39 19.27
N SER A 339 -9.40 35.31 20.58
CA SER A 339 -10.58 35.81 21.29
C SER A 339 -11.94 35.14 21.00
N MET A 340 -12.35 34.24 21.90
CA MET A 340 -13.62 34.29 22.65
C MET A 340 -13.84 32.93 23.32
N TYR A 341 -13.53 32.83 24.61
CA TYR A 341 -14.53 32.62 25.66
C TYR A 341 -13.82 32.68 27.03
N SER A 342 -14.31 33.61 27.84
CA SER A 342 -13.85 34.04 29.15
C SER A 342 -14.41 33.13 30.27
N PRO A 343 -14.25 33.41 31.57
CA PRO A 343 -13.55 32.54 32.51
C PRO A 343 -14.50 31.95 33.56
N PHE A 344 -14.20 30.81 34.17
CA PHE A 344 -14.73 30.51 35.50
C PHE A 344 -13.76 29.66 36.32
N GLN A 345 -13.18 30.38 37.29
CA GLN A 345 -12.55 30.00 38.57
C GLN A 345 -11.26 29.19 38.59
#